data_AF-A0A947YXR1-F1
#
_entry.id   AF-A0A947YXR1-F1
#
_cell.length_a   1.000
_cell.length_b   1.000
_cell.length_c   1.000
_cell.angle_alpha   90.00
_cell.angle_beta   90.00
_cell.angle_gamma   90.00
#
_symmetry.space_group_name_H-M   'P 1'
#
loop_
_entity.id
_entity.type
_entity.pdbx_description
1 polymer ?
#
loop_
_entity_poly.entity_id
_entity_poly.type
_entity_poly.pdbx_seq_one_letter_code
_entity_poly.pdbx_strand_id
1 'polypeptide(L)'
;MKKVLLSIFVALLTSAASTAEASSVYGFSGSFSDNYVKINLRSRFSSWMGMQNGKRVAGSSKNLYFQAQILDENVSAVKVIYKGKTLNLPDKSEVHITPTSHEVKFPLTLMYTLKSNGKTVLITKKFIVRSDKVRGGSLGRYYLLLQGKASDSMVRLHASRAKWLDKREKSNNSYSYTETHASIFGFGQDKIVKVKYGQVVSSVTQKFKFKNRKKTITQTITQDLENSSSNNKPKTLDQLYEEAENVLLRKISKSLKLIFSFDKSGLLLKACHVDTRVMDDAPCTGVYISSIQLTGP
;
A
#
# COMPACT_ATOMS: atom_id res chain seq x y z
N MET A 1 72.11 37.17 14.91
CA MET A 1 71.35 35.89 14.98
C MET A 1 69.89 36.03 15.45
N LYS A 2 69.50 37.04 16.24
CA LYS A 2 68.10 37.22 16.70
C LYS A 2 67.06 37.61 15.63
N LYS A 3 67.48 38.20 14.49
CA LYS A 3 66.55 38.60 13.41
C LYS A 3 66.13 37.44 12.48
N VAL A 4 66.89 36.35 12.43
CA VAL A 4 66.61 35.20 11.54
C VAL A 4 65.59 34.24 12.17
N LEU A 5 65.58 34.10 13.50
CA LEU A 5 64.57 33.29 14.19
C LEU A 5 63.16 33.89 14.12
N LEU A 6 63.03 35.22 14.09
CA LEU A 6 61.73 35.89 14.01
C LEU A 6 61.06 35.68 12.64
N SER A 7 61.86 35.58 11.57
CA SER A 7 61.38 35.32 10.20
C SER A 7 60.86 33.90 10.02
N ILE A 8 61.50 32.91 10.68
CA ILE A 8 61.07 31.50 10.63
C ILE A 8 59.79 31.30 11.46
N PHE A 9 59.64 32.02 12.58
CA PHE A 9 58.43 31.94 13.41
C PHE A 9 57.20 32.57 12.71
N VAL A 10 57.38 33.67 11.97
CA VAL A 10 56.29 34.28 11.17
C VAL A 10 55.94 33.41 9.95
N ALA A 11 56.90 32.69 9.35
CA ALA A 11 56.64 31.78 8.25
C ALA A 11 55.95 30.46 8.68
N LEU A 12 56.19 29.98 9.90
CA LEU A 12 55.44 28.83 10.45
C LEU A 12 54.03 29.21 10.91
N LEU A 13 53.82 30.43 11.43
CA LEU A 13 52.48 30.91 11.79
C LEU A 13 51.57 31.23 10.59
N THR A 14 52.11 31.51 9.40
CA THR A 14 51.31 31.65 8.17
C THR A 14 50.91 30.31 7.53
N SER A 15 51.58 29.20 7.87
CA SER A 15 51.17 27.85 7.44
C SER A 15 50.10 27.20 8.34
N ALA A 16 49.84 27.77 9.51
CA ALA A 16 48.81 27.32 10.45
C ALA A 16 47.60 28.27 10.49
N ALA A 17 47.32 28.98 9.39
CA ALA A 17 46.00 29.56 9.18
C ALA A 17 45.00 28.42 8.98
N SER A 18 44.61 27.78 10.09
CA SER A 18 43.51 26.84 10.17
C SER A 18 42.32 27.49 9.49
N THR A 19 41.97 27.01 8.30
CA THR A 19 40.79 27.41 7.57
C THR A 19 39.61 27.13 8.47
N ALA A 20 39.06 28.17 9.10
CA ALA A 20 37.85 28.07 9.90
C ALA A 20 36.72 27.64 8.95
N GLU A 21 36.43 26.34 8.90
CA GLU A 21 35.34 25.80 8.11
C GLU A 21 34.04 26.10 8.84
N ALA A 22 33.32 27.11 8.37
CA ALA A 22 31.94 27.31 8.78
C ALA A 22 31.10 26.20 8.13
N SER A 23 30.62 25.26 8.95
CA SER A 23 29.68 24.24 8.51
C SER A 23 28.31 24.45 9.16
N SER A 24 27.25 24.31 8.38
CA SER A 24 25.88 24.31 8.90
C SER A 24 25.19 23.04 8.45
N VAL A 25 24.62 22.32 9.42
CA VAL A 25 23.87 21.08 9.19
C VAL A 25 22.39 21.36 9.45
N TYR A 26 21.55 21.14 8.44
CA TYR A 26 20.10 21.19 8.55
C TYR A 26 19.53 19.85 8.14
N GLY A 27 18.41 19.43 8.71
CA GLY A 27 17.82 18.14 8.36
C GLY A 27 16.31 18.10 8.60
N PHE A 28 15.63 17.25 7.85
CA PHE A 28 14.23 16.94 8.10
C PHE A 28 14.06 15.44 8.32
N SER A 29 13.03 15.07 9.06
CA SER A 29 12.65 13.66 9.20
C SER A 29 11.15 13.51 9.08
N GLY A 30 10.70 12.37 8.58
CA GLY A 30 9.35 11.91 8.86
C GLY A 30 9.21 10.44 8.60
N SER A 31 8.02 9.93 8.91
CA SER A 31 7.74 8.51 8.85
C SER A 31 6.44 8.24 8.13
N PHE A 32 6.43 7.13 7.42
CA PHE A 32 5.24 6.50 6.88
C PHE A 32 5.12 5.13 7.55
N SER A 33 3.90 4.70 7.87
CA SER A 33 3.64 3.35 8.34
C SER A 33 2.34 2.86 7.74
N ASP A 34 2.31 1.60 7.33
CA ASP A 34 1.09 0.82 7.17
C ASP A 34 1.18 -0.45 8.02
N ASN A 35 0.32 -1.43 7.76
CA ASN A 35 0.31 -2.70 8.50
C ASN A 35 1.52 -3.59 8.20
N TYR A 36 2.25 -3.35 7.10
CA TYR A 36 3.27 -4.24 6.58
C TYR A 36 4.68 -3.65 6.69
N VAL A 37 4.80 -2.33 6.55
CA VAL A 37 6.08 -1.63 6.52
C VAL A 37 5.98 -0.26 7.16
N LYS A 38 7.04 0.09 7.90
CA LYS A 38 7.32 1.44 8.36
C LYS A 38 8.55 1.96 7.65
N ILE A 39 8.48 3.18 7.14
CA ILE A 39 9.60 3.86 6.49
C ILE A 39 9.86 5.16 7.21
N ASN A 40 11.05 5.30 7.76
CA ASN A 40 11.57 6.57 8.21
C ASN A 40 12.41 7.16 7.09
N LEU A 41 12.09 8.38 6.68
CA LEU A 41 12.95 9.19 5.83
C LEU A 41 13.62 10.23 6.70
N ARG A 42 14.94 10.33 6.60
CA ARG A 42 15.72 11.47 7.12
C ARG A 42 16.42 12.14 5.96
N SER A 43 16.64 13.44 6.06
CA SER A 43 17.53 14.16 5.18
C SER A 43 18.52 14.94 6.01
N ARG A 44 19.72 15.10 5.45
CA ARG A 44 20.79 15.91 6.00
C ARG A 44 21.33 16.78 4.88
N PHE A 45 21.24 18.08 5.08
CA PHE A 45 21.86 19.11 4.28
C PHE A 45 23.07 19.59 5.07
N SER A 46 24.23 19.54 4.46
CA SER A 46 25.43 20.18 5.00
C SER A 46 25.98 21.12 3.94
N SER A 47 26.23 22.35 4.33
CA SER A 47 27.03 23.29 3.56
C SER A 47 28.31 23.57 4.31
N TRP A 48 29.40 23.69 3.57
CA TRP A 48 30.70 24.06 4.10
C TRP A 48 31.28 25.18 3.24
N MET A 49 32.03 26.06 3.88
CA MET A 49 32.79 27.11 3.21
C MET A 49 34.21 27.07 3.74
N GLY A 50 35.17 27.04 2.81
CA GLY A 50 36.59 26.94 3.13
C GLY A 50 37.44 27.73 2.15
N MET A 51 38.75 27.65 2.32
CA MET A 51 39.72 28.27 1.42
C MET A 51 40.56 27.16 0.77
N GLN A 52 40.67 27.17 -0.55
CA GLN A 52 41.53 26.26 -1.31
C GLN A 52 42.39 27.09 -2.25
N ASN A 53 43.71 27.04 -2.10
CA ASN A 53 44.68 27.84 -2.85
C ASN A 53 44.39 29.36 -2.82
N GLY A 54 44.07 29.89 -1.64
CA GLY A 54 43.77 31.31 -1.46
C GLY A 54 42.42 31.77 -2.04
N LYS A 55 41.64 30.86 -2.64
CA LYS A 55 40.29 31.15 -3.15
C LYS A 55 39.23 30.59 -2.21
N ARG A 56 38.15 31.35 -2.01
CA ARG A 56 36.96 30.86 -1.32
C ARG A 56 36.34 29.73 -2.14
N VAL A 57 36.21 28.57 -1.52
CA VAL A 57 35.47 27.43 -2.05
C VAL A 57 34.30 27.15 -1.13
N ALA A 58 33.16 26.82 -1.72
CA ALA A 58 31.99 26.43 -0.97
C ALA A 58 31.45 25.14 -1.57
N GLY A 59 31.02 24.23 -0.70
CA GLY A 59 30.36 23.00 -1.11
C GLY A 59 29.06 22.82 -0.36
N SER A 60 28.15 22.09 -0.99
CA SER A 60 26.96 21.59 -0.32
C SER A 60 26.76 20.13 -0.66
N SER A 61 26.44 19.34 0.35
CA SER A 61 25.96 17.98 0.19
C SER A 61 24.57 17.89 0.76
N LYS A 62 23.73 17.18 0.02
CA LYS A 62 22.38 16.83 0.44
C LYS A 62 22.37 15.31 0.50
N ASN A 63 21.96 14.74 1.61
CA ASN A 63 21.90 13.29 1.79
C ASN A 63 20.47 12.96 2.22
N LEU A 64 19.78 12.15 1.44
CA LEU A 64 18.55 11.47 1.87
C LEU A 64 18.95 10.11 2.46
N TYR A 65 18.28 9.72 3.53
CA TYR A 65 18.43 8.46 4.24
C TYR A 65 17.07 7.80 4.33
N PHE A 66 16.96 6.59 3.84
CA PHE A 66 15.75 5.76 3.95
C PHE A 66 16.04 4.64 4.92
N GLN A 67 15.22 4.51 5.94
CA GLN A 67 15.20 3.35 6.83
C GLN A 67 13.84 2.67 6.71
N ALA A 68 13.83 1.44 6.22
CA ALA A 68 12.65 0.59 6.24
C ALA A 68 12.71 -0.36 7.44
N GLN A 69 11.57 -0.55 8.06
CA GLN A 69 11.29 -1.57 9.05
C GLN A 69 10.12 -2.40 8.52
N ILE A 70 10.35 -3.69 8.35
CA ILE A 70 9.29 -4.65 8.03
C ILE A 70 8.48 -4.89 9.31
N LEU A 71 7.15 -4.82 9.20
CA LEU A 71 6.20 -5.05 10.29
C LEU A 71 5.46 -6.38 10.15
N ASP A 72 5.50 -6.99 8.97
CA ASP A 72 4.82 -8.24 8.64
C ASP A 72 5.80 -9.23 8.01
N GLU A 73 5.86 -10.44 8.56
CA GLU A 73 6.75 -11.53 8.14
C GLU A 73 6.55 -11.97 6.69
N ASN A 74 5.39 -11.68 6.10
CA ASN A 74 5.08 -12.01 4.72
C ASN A 74 5.73 -11.02 3.73
N VAL A 75 6.32 -9.93 4.21
CA VAL A 75 7.06 -8.99 3.36
C VAL A 75 8.46 -9.53 3.09
N SER A 76 8.73 -9.95 1.85
CA SER A 76 10.02 -10.56 1.50
C SER A 76 11.06 -9.57 0.98
N ALA A 77 10.64 -8.37 0.59
CA ALA A 77 11.53 -7.33 0.09
C ALA A 77 10.86 -5.96 0.16
N VAL A 78 11.65 -4.94 0.48
CA VAL A 78 11.26 -3.53 0.37
C VAL A 78 12.19 -2.85 -0.60
N LYS A 79 11.63 -2.17 -1.60
CA LYS A 79 12.36 -1.39 -2.59
C LYS A 79 11.86 0.05 -2.59
N VAL A 80 12.80 0.96 -2.72
CA VAL A 80 12.55 2.38 -2.92
C VAL A 80 13.07 2.77 -4.29
N ILE A 81 12.20 3.31 -5.14
CA ILE A 81 12.61 3.90 -6.42
C ILE A 81 12.66 5.42 -6.27
N TYR A 82 13.84 5.98 -6.55
CA TYR A 82 14.10 7.41 -6.55
C TYR A 82 14.80 7.83 -7.86
N LYS A 83 14.21 8.75 -8.63
CA LYS A 83 14.74 9.23 -9.92
C LYS A 83 15.20 8.09 -10.85
N GLY A 84 14.43 7.02 -10.94
CA GLY A 84 14.74 5.84 -11.76
C GLY A 84 15.78 4.89 -11.16
N LYS A 85 16.44 5.26 -10.05
CA LYS A 85 17.32 4.35 -9.29
C LYS A 85 16.49 3.52 -8.32
N THR A 86 16.65 2.20 -8.39
CA THR A 86 16.03 1.26 -7.46
C THR A 86 16.99 0.98 -6.32
N LEU A 87 16.50 1.13 -5.09
CA LEU A 87 17.23 0.88 -3.86
C LEU A 87 16.56 -0.27 -3.15
N ASN A 88 17.26 -1.38 -3.00
CA ASN A 88 16.78 -2.48 -2.16
C ASN A 88 17.08 -2.09 -0.71
N LEU A 89 16.06 -2.07 0.14
CA LEU A 89 16.19 -1.82 1.56
C LEU A 89 16.14 -3.18 2.27
N PRO A 90 17.28 -3.77 2.68
CA PRO A 90 17.29 -4.75 3.75
C PRO A 90 16.54 -4.26 5.01
N ASP A 91 16.20 -5.20 5.89
CA ASP A 91 15.80 -4.89 7.26
C ASP A 91 16.86 -3.98 7.90
N LYS A 92 16.48 -2.75 8.24
CA LYS A 92 17.36 -1.69 8.80
C LYS A 92 18.52 -1.26 7.88
N SER A 93 18.20 -0.69 6.73
CA SER A 93 19.21 -0.10 5.83
C SER A 93 19.22 1.42 5.93
N GLU A 94 20.37 2.03 5.64
CA GLU A 94 20.44 3.45 5.27
C GLU A 94 20.96 3.55 3.83
N VAL A 95 20.28 4.31 2.99
CA VAL A 95 20.71 4.54 1.61
C VAL A 95 20.88 6.03 1.37
N HIS A 96 22.10 6.41 0.98
CA HIS A 96 22.48 7.80 0.70
C HIS A 96 22.08 8.22 -0.71
N ILE A 97 21.39 9.34 -0.83
CA ILE A 97 21.09 9.96 -2.13
C ILE A 97 21.39 11.46 -2.11
N THR A 98 22.07 11.94 -3.15
CA THR A 98 22.39 13.36 -3.36
C THR A 98 21.39 14.07 -4.29
N PRO A 99 20.41 14.83 -3.77
CA PRO A 99 19.49 15.60 -4.60
C PRO A 99 20.16 16.84 -5.23
N THR A 100 19.68 17.22 -6.42
CA THR A 100 20.24 18.28 -7.27
C THR A 100 19.50 19.63 -7.18
N SER A 101 18.38 19.75 -6.45
CA SER A 101 17.55 20.98 -6.39
C SER A 101 17.21 21.44 -4.96
N HIS A 102 16.82 22.72 -4.81
CA HIS A 102 16.49 23.36 -3.52
C HIS A 102 15.02 23.16 -3.08
N GLU A 103 14.11 22.93 -4.02
CA GLU A 103 12.77 22.41 -3.74
C GLU A 103 12.78 20.92 -4.07
N VAL A 104 12.48 20.10 -3.08
CA VAL A 104 12.65 18.66 -3.17
C VAL A 104 11.26 18.01 -3.20
N LYS A 105 10.53 18.27 -4.29
CA LYS A 105 9.40 17.44 -4.71
C LYS A 105 9.95 16.26 -5.47
N PHE A 106 9.95 15.07 -4.87
CA PHE A 106 10.30 13.86 -5.60
C PHE A 106 9.21 12.80 -5.46
N PRO A 107 8.86 12.13 -6.57
CA PRO A 107 8.07 10.92 -6.51
C PRO A 107 8.94 9.83 -5.87
N LEU A 108 8.49 9.32 -4.74
CA LEU A 108 9.05 8.12 -4.13
C LEU A 108 8.11 6.97 -4.46
N THR A 109 8.61 5.89 -5.04
CA THR A 109 7.81 4.68 -5.19
C THR A 109 8.33 3.63 -4.22
N LEU A 110 7.52 3.30 -3.22
CA LEU A 110 7.74 2.15 -2.36
C LEU A 110 7.15 0.93 -3.05
N MET A 111 7.95 -0.11 -3.18
CA MET A 111 7.51 -1.41 -3.67
C MET A 111 7.82 -2.44 -2.61
N TYR A 112 6.85 -3.24 -2.21
CA TYR A 112 7.13 -4.40 -1.38
C TYR A 112 6.37 -5.62 -1.86
N THR A 113 6.97 -6.77 -1.61
CA THR A 113 6.47 -8.07 -2.03
C THR A 113 5.83 -8.76 -0.85
N LEU A 114 4.53 -9.05 -0.92
CA LEU A 114 3.85 -9.91 0.05
C LEU A 114 3.80 -11.34 -0.47
N LYS A 115 4.18 -12.29 0.38
CA LYS A 115 3.93 -13.72 0.19
C LYS A 115 2.57 -14.05 0.82
N SER A 116 1.58 -14.39 0.01
CA SER A 116 0.28 -14.87 0.48
C SER A 116 -0.06 -16.13 -0.29
N ASN A 117 -0.28 -17.26 0.40
CA ASN A 117 -0.69 -18.53 -0.21
C ASN A 117 0.23 -19.00 -1.35
N GLY A 118 1.55 -18.86 -1.20
CA GLY A 118 2.53 -19.22 -2.25
C GLY A 118 2.57 -18.28 -3.47
N LYS A 119 1.77 -17.21 -3.48
CA LYS A 119 1.80 -16.15 -4.50
C LYS A 119 2.49 -14.89 -3.98
N THR A 120 3.14 -14.20 -4.90
CA THR A 120 3.93 -12.98 -4.67
C THR A 120 3.13 -11.78 -5.19
N VAL A 121 2.71 -10.87 -4.31
CA VAL A 121 1.96 -9.66 -4.67
C VAL A 121 2.86 -8.44 -4.54
N LEU A 122 2.89 -7.60 -5.59
CA LEU A 122 3.70 -6.38 -5.64
C LEU A 122 2.88 -5.16 -5.26
N ILE A 123 3.07 -4.63 -4.06
CA ILE A 123 2.40 -3.41 -3.61
C ILE A 123 3.25 -2.21 -3.98
N THR A 124 2.66 -1.24 -4.70
CA THR A 124 3.33 -0.02 -5.16
C THR A 124 2.67 1.21 -4.54
N LYS A 125 3.40 1.99 -3.74
CA LYS A 125 2.93 3.25 -3.14
C LYS A 125 3.76 4.43 -3.63
N LYS A 126 3.11 5.45 -4.18
CA LYS A 126 3.75 6.69 -4.63
C LYS A 126 3.60 7.78 -3.58
N PHE A 127 4.70 8.39 -3.16
CA PHE A 127 4.71 9.52 -2.24
C PHE A 127 5.22 10.77 -2.95
N ILE A 128 4.66 11.92 -2.58
CA ILE A 128 5.26 13.22 -2.86
C ILE A 128 5.86 13.71 -1.55
N VAL A 129 7.18 13.77 -1.49
CA VAL A 129 7.87 14.43 -0.39
C VAL A 129 7.82 15.94 -0.63
N ARG A 130 7.40 16.72 0.37
CA ARG A 130 7.47 18.19 0.33
C ARG A 130 8.35 18.67 1.48
N SER A 131 9.26 19.59 1.18
CA SER A 131 9.96 20.40 2.17
C SER A 131 9.44 21.83 2.04
N ASP A 132 8.77 22.35 3.07
CA ASP A 132 8.33 23.74 3.04
C ASP A 132 9.54 24.68 3.21
N LYS A 133 9.58 25.78 2.44
CA LYS A 133 10.65 26.80 2.54
C LYS A 133 10.57 27.49 3.90
N VAL A 134 11.71 27.59 4.60
CA VAL A 134 11.88 28.55 5.71
C VAL A 134 12.88 29.62 5.27
N ARG A 135 12.43 30.88 5.26
CA ARG A 135 13.30 32.05 5.25
C ARG A 135 13.85 32.25 6.66
N GLY A 136 15.17 32.22 6.81
CA GLY A 136 15.95 32.87 7.87
C GLY A 136 15.60 32.59 9.34
N GLY A 137 16.52 31.93 10.05
CA GLY A 137 16.64 32.02 11.51
C GLY A 137 16.05 30.86 12.30
N SER A 138 16.89 30.25 13.13
CA SER A 138 16.55 29.48 14.34
C SER A 138 15.56 28.29 14.22
N LEU A 139 16.13 27.07 14.24
CA LEU A 139 15.51 25.83 14.77
C LEU A 139 14.03 25.57 14.42
N GLY A 140 13.69 25.60 13.13
CA GLY A 140 12.41 25.07 12.66
C GLY A 140 12.41 23.53 12.68
N ARG A 141 11.47 22.91 13.38
CA ARG A 141 11.18 21.47 13.23
C ARG A 141 10.48 21.26 11.88
N TYR A 142 11.12 20.55 10.97
CA TYR A 142 10.58 20.24 9.65
C TYR A 142 9.80 18.91 9.69
N TYR A 143 8.54 18.91 9.25
CA TYR A 143 7.73 17.70 9.10
C TYR A 143 7.73 17.22 7.65
N LEU A 144 7.94 15.92 7.45
CA LEU A 144 7.75 15.28 6.16
C LEU A 144 6.33 14.72 6.06
N LEU A 145 5.52 15.26 5.14
CA LEU A 145 4.26 14.63 4.77
C LEU A 145 4.50 13.62 3.65
N LEU A 146 4.64 12.34 4.01
CA LEU A 146 4.62 11.24 3.05
C LEU A 146 3.17 10.98 2.62
N GLN A 147 2.69 11.72 1.62
CA GLN A 147 1.35 11.48 1.06
C GLN A 147 1.38 10.31 0.07
N GLY A 148 1.32 9.09 0.61
CA GLY A 148 1.06 7.87 -0.16
C GLY A 148 -0.43 7.55 -0.12
N LYS A 149 -1.19 7.97 -1.12
CA LYS A 149 -2.59 7.53 -1.28
C LYS A 149 -2.58 6.11 -1.83
N ALA A 150 -2.51 5.11 -0.95
CA ALA A 150 -3.25 3.88 -1.22
C ALA A 150 -4.70 4.33 -1.47
N SER A 151 -5.38 3.80 -2.50
CA SER A 151 -6.79 4.13 -2.66
C SER A 151 -7.51 3.76 -1.36
N ASP A 152 -8.42 4.60 -0.89
CA ASP A 152 -9.22 4.35 0.32
C ASP A 152 -9.80 2.91 0.29
N SER A 153 -10.21 2.46 -0.89
CA SER A 153 -10.68 1.11 -1.15
C SER A 153 -9.67 0.01 -0.82
N MET A 154 -8.38 0.17 -1.16
CA MET A 154 -7.35 -0.85 -0.88
C MET A 154 -7.08 -0.98 0.62
N VAL A 155 -7.00 0.15 1.34
CA VAL A 155 -6.85 0.16 2.80
C VAL A 155 -8.04 -0.53 3.46
N ARG A 156 -9.25 -0.21 3.01
CA ARG A 156 -10.48 -0.83 3.52
C ARG A 156 -10.59 -2.32 3.17
N LEU A 157 -10.12 -2.74 1.98
CA LEU A 157 -10.07 -4.16 1.60
C LEU A 157 -9.16 -4.95 2.55
N HIS A 158 -7.97 -4.42 2.85
CA HIS A 158 -7.02 -5.08 3.75
C HIS A 158 -7.56 -5.15 5.19
N ALA A 159 -8.18 -4.08 5.68
CA ALA A 159 -8.83 -4.08 6.99
C ALA A 159 -9.96 -5.12 7.05
N SER A 160 -10.72 -5.27 5.96
CA SER A 160 -11.77 -6.30 5.84
C SER A 160 -11.18 -7.71 5.81
N ARG A 161 -10.10 -7.93 5.05
CA ARG A 161 -9.41 -9.22 4.98
C ARG A 161 -8.86 -9.63 6.33
N ALA A 162 -8.29 -8.70 7.11
CA ALA A 162 -7.83 -8.98 8.46
C ALA A 162 -8.98 -9.43 9.39
N LYS A 163 -10.15 -8.79 9.30
CA LYS A 163 -11.35 -9.23 10.03
C LYS A 163 -11.83 -10.62 9.59
N TRP A 164 -11.75 -10.92 8.30
CA TRP A 164 -12.05 -12.26 7.79
C TRP A 164 -11.11 -13.30 8.39
N LEU A 165 -9.80 -13.06 8.39
CA LEU A 165 -8.82 -14.00 8.95
C LEU A 165 -9.07 -14.29 10.43
N ASP A 166 -9.37 -13.27 11.26
CA ASP A 166 -9.74 -13.48 12.67
C ASP A 166 -11.01 -14.34 12.84
N LYS A 167 -12.01 -14.11 11.98
CA LYS A 167 -13.28 -14.85 12.00
C LYS A 167 -13.17 -16.27 11.42
N ARG A 168 -12.25 -16.46 10.48
CA ARG A 168 -11.96 -17.75 9.86
C ARG A 168 -11.49 -18.76 10.90
N GLU A 169 -10.57 -18.36 11.78
CA GLU A 169 -10.10 -19.23 12.85
C GLU A 169 -11.23 -19.60 13.82
N LYS A 170 -12.06 -18.62 14.21
CA LYS A 170 -13.22 -18.83 15.12
C LYS A 170 -14.30 -19.73 14.55
N SER A 171 -14.41 -19.83 13.23
CA SER A 171 -15.42 -20.63 12.53
C SER A 171 -14.88 -21.95 11.99
N ASN A 172 -13.64 -22.33 12.34
CA ASN A 172 -12.94 -23.46 11.72
C ASN A 172 -13.01 -23.39 10.18
N ASN A 173 -12.88 -22.18 9.63
CA ASN A 173 -12.99 -21.89 8.20
C ASN A 173 -14.28 -22.41 7.55
N SER A 174 -15.39 -22.40 8.30
CA SER A 174 -16.70 -22.90 7.87
C SER A 174 -17.74 -21.79 7.84
N TYR A 175 -18.40 -21.63 6.71
CA TYR A 175 -19.32 -20.51 6.45
C TYR A 175 -20.21 -20.82 5.24
N SER A 176 -21.23 -19.99 5.08
CA SER A 176 -21.97 -19.89 3.83
C SER A 176 -21.98 -18.45 3.32
N TYR A 177 -22.10 -18.30 2.02
CA TYR A 177 -22.32 -17.00 1.41
C TYR A 177 -23.34 -17.10 0.28
N THR A 178 -24.02 -16.00 -0.01
CA THR A 178 -25.07 -15.95 -1.02
C THR A 178 -24.73 -14.94 -2.11
N GLU A 179 -24.75 -15.39 -3.36
CA GLU A 179 -24.74 -14.53 -4.55
C GLU A 179 -26.19 -14.37 -5.03
N THR A 180 -26.73 -13.14 -5.01
CA THR A 180 -28.09 -12.88 -5.50
C THR A 180 -28.03 -12.14 -6.82
N HIS A 181 -28.72 -12.68 -7.82
CA HIS A 181 -29.06 -11.98 -9.05
C HIS A 181 -30.57 -11.77 -9.07
N ALA A 182 -31.02 -10.52 -9.10
CA ALA A 182 -32.43 -10.16 -9.17
C ALA A 182 -32.66 -9.21 -10.34
N SER A 183 -33.70 -9.48 -11.12
CA SER A 183 -34.17 -8.63 -12.19
C SER A 183 -35.27 -7.69 -11.69
N ILE A 184 -35.34 -6.51 -12.29
CA ILE A 184 -36.42 -5.54 -12.10
C ILE A 184 -37.80 -6.11 -12.46
N PHE A 185 -37.86 -7.13 -13.32
CA PHE A 185 -39.10 -7.82 -13.71
C PHE A 185 -39.62 -8.80 -12.64
N GLY A 186 -39.06 -8.77 -11.44
CA GLY A 186 -39.61 -9.51 -10.29
C GLY A 186 -39.22 -10.98 -10.26
N PHE A 187 -38.11 -11.37 -10.87
CA PHE A 187 -37.56 -12.73 -10.75
C PHE A 187 -36.05 -12.68 -10.50
N GLY A 188 -35.48 -13.80 -10.06
CA GLY A 188 -34.05 -13.88 -9.81
C GLY A 188 -33.61 -15.25 -9.36
N GLN A 189 -32.36 -15.32 -8.93
CA GLN A 189 -31.76 -16.50 -8.34
C GLN A 189 -30.83 -16.14 -7.19
N ASP A 190 -30.86 -16.96 -6.16
CA ASP A 190 -29.82 -16.99 -5.12
C ASP A 190 -28.97 -18.22 -5.34
N LYS A 191 -27.65 -18.05 -5.34
CA LYS A 191 -26.69 -19.14 -5.24
C LYS A 191 -26.06 -19.11 -3.87
N ILE A 192 -26.40 -20.08 -3.03
CA ILE A 192 -25.90 -20.23 -1.67
C ILE A 192 -24.76 -21.24 -1.72
N VAL A 193 -23.56 -20.82 -1.37
CA VAL A 193 -22.36 -21.65 -1.36
C VAL A 193 -22.02 -21.98 0.08
N LYS A 194 -21.82 -23.26 0.39
CA LYS A 194 -21.39 -23.74 1.70
C LYS A 194 -19.93 -24.18 1.65
N VAL A 195 -19.16 -23.67 2.58
CA VAL A 195 -17.75 -23.99 2.78
C VAL A 195 -17.59 -24.61 4.16
N LYS A 196 -16.90 -25.75 4.23
CA LYS A 196 -16.58 -26.45 5.47
C LYS A 196 -15.09 -26.70 5.52
N TYR A 197 -14.43 -26.30 6.61
CA TYR A 197 -12.97 -26.43 6.78
C TYR A 197 -12.17 -25.90 5.58
N GLY A 198 -12.60 -24.77 5.01
CA GLY A 198 -11.95 -24.15 3.86
C GLY A 198 -12.25 -24.78 2.50
N GLN A 199 -13.06 -25.84 2.43
CA GLN A 199 -13.42 -26.52 1.20
C GLN A 199 -14.88 -26.27 0.84
N VAL A 200 -15.15 -25.99 -0.44
CA VAL A 200 -16.52 -25.84 -0.93
C VAL A 200 -17.18 -27.22 -0.98
N VAL A 201 -18.14 -27.46 -0.09
CA VAL A 201 -18.80 -28.77 0.06
C VAL A 201 -20.09 -28.87 -0.74
N SER A 202 -20.82 -27.77 -0.90
CA SER A 202 -22.05 -27.75 -1.69
C SER A 202 -22.41 -26.35 -2.16
N SER A 203 -23.27 -26.31 -3.18
CA SER A 203 -23.96 -25.08 -3.58
C SER A 203 -25.42 -25.37 -3.87
N VAL A 204 -26.29 -24.44 -3.47
CA VAL A 204 -27.73 -24.51 -3.71
C VAL A 204 -28.13 -23.29 -4.51
N THR A 205 -28.69 -23.50 -5.70
CA THR A 205 -29.26 -22.43 -6.52
C THR A 205 -30.78 -22.43 -6.39
N GLN A 206 -31.34 -21.34 -5.89
CA GLN A 206 -32.78 -21.14 -5.73
C GLN A 206 -33.25 -20.06 -6.70
N LYS A 207 -34.05 -20.44 -7.70
CA LYS A 207 -34.76 -19.46 -8.52
C LYS A 207 -36.00 -18.99 -7.79
N PHE A 208 -36.27 -17.69 -7.86
CA PHE A 208 -37.40 -17.08 -7.18
C PHE A 208 -38.15 -16.10 -8.07
N LYS A 209 -39.41 -15.85 -7.71
CA LYS A 209 -40.25 -14.79 -8.24
C LYS A 209 -40.83 -13.97 -7.10
N PHE A 210 -41.00 -12.67 -7.31
CA PHE A 210 -41.72 -11.79 -6.43
C PHE A 210 -43.19 -11.73 -6.85
N LYS A 211 -44.09 -12.05 -5.91
CA LYS A 211 -45.54 -11.84 -6.06
C LYS A 211 -46.01 -11.00 -4.87
N ASN A 212 -46.58 -9.83 -5.13
CA ASN A 212 -47.02 -8.89 -4.08
C ASN A 212 -45.91 -8.60 -3.05
N ARG A 213 -44.68 -8.34 -3.52
CA ARG A 213 -43.46 -8.15 -2.70
C ARG A 213 -43.05 -9.36 -1.85
N LYS A 214 -43.73 -10.50 -1.95
CA LYS A 214 -43.33 -11.76 -1.32
C LYS A 214 -42.48 -12.58 -2.28
N LYS A 215 -41.31 -13.00 -1.82
CA LYS A 215 -40.41 -13.89 -2.55
C LYS A 215 -40.95 -15.32 -2.46
N THR A 216 -41.19 -15.93 -3.62
CA THR A 216 -41.59 -17.33 -3.74
C THR A 216 -40.50 -18.08 -4.49
N ILE A 217 -39.98 -19.17 -3.90
CA ILE A 217 -39.00 -20.03 -4.56
C ILE A 217 -39.75 -20.89 -5.57
N THR A 218 -39.34 -20.85 -6.83
CA THR A 218 -39.96 -21.61 -7.91
C THR A 218 -39.16 -22.86 -8.27
N GLN A 219 -37.86 -22.87 -8.00
CA GLN A 219 -36.99 -24.00 -8.31
C GLN A 219 -35.80 -24.00 -7.35
N THR A 220 -35.40 -25.18 -6.88
CA THR A 220 -34.18 -25.38 -6.09
C THR A 220 -33.33 -26.43 -6.78
N ILE A 221 -32.04 -26.13 -6.96
CA ILE A 221 -31.05 -27.04 -7.56
C ILE A 221 -29.91 -27.16 -6.56
N THR A 222 -29.69 -28.37 -6.04
CA THR A 222 -28.60 -28.67 -5.10
C THR A 222 -27.47 -29.36 -5.85
N GLN A 223 -26.24 -28.95 -5.59
CA GLN A 223 -25.04 -29.56 -6.13
C GLN A 223 -24.06 -29.85 -5.01
N ASP A 224 -23.74 -31.13 -4.82
CA ASP A 224 -22.69 -31.58 -3.92
C ASP A 224 -21.33 -31.50 -4.63
N LEU A 225 -20.36 -30.89 -3.95
CA LEU A 225 -19.09 -30.45 -4.52
C LEU A 225 -17.87 -31.02 -3.79
N GLU A 226 -18.11 -31.80 -2.73
CA GLU A 226 -17.09 -32.39 -1.85
C GLU A 226 -16.02 -33.18 -2.64
N ASN A 227 -16.41 -33.82 -3.75
CA ASN A 227 -15.50 -34.59 -4.62
C ASN A 227 -15.55 -34.23 -6.13
N SER A 228 -16.23 -33.14 -6.51
CA SER A 228 -16.32 -32.78 -7.94
C SER A 228 -14.95 -32.29 -8.45
N SER A 229 -14.50 -32.65 -9.66
CA SER A 229 -13.29 -32.08 -10.30
C SER A 229 -13.63 -30.97 -11.30
N SER A 230 -14.87 -30.48 -11.28
CA SER A 230 -15.36 -29.44 -12.20
C SER A 230 -14.52 -28.16 -12.14
N ASN A 231 -14.08 -27.68 -13.31
CA ASN A 231 -13.41 -26.38 -13.48
C ASN A 231 -14.29 -25.18 -13.09
N ASN A 232 -15.58 -25.39 -12.80
CA ASN A 232 -16.55 -24.33 -12.52
C ASN A 232 -17.01 -24.32 -11.06
N LYS A 233 -16.14 -24.76 -10.12
CA LYS A 233 -16.44 -24.69 -8.70
C LYS A 233 -16.62 -23.24 -8.22
N PRO A 234 -17.58 -22.99 -7.30
CA PRO A 234 -17.63 -21.74 -6.57
C PRO A 234 -16.31 -21.44 -5.86
N LYS A 235 -16.05 -20.16 -5.64
CA LYS A 235 -14.82 -19.68 -5.00
C LYS A 235 -14.97 -19.64 -3.47
N THR A 236 -13.87 -19.81 -2.74
CA THR A 236 -13.84 -19.52 -1.30
C THR A 236 -13.76 -18.01 -1.04
N LEU A 237 -14.04 -17.56 0.18
CA LEU A 237 -13.83 -16.15 0.57
C LEU A 237 -12.38 -15.71 0.35
N ASP A 238 -11.38 -16.56 0.65
CA ASP A 238 -9.98 -16.24 0.38
C ASP A 238 -9.72 -15.95 -1.11
N GLN A 239 -10.28 -16.78 -2.00
CA GLN A 239 -10.19 -16.58 -3.45
C GLN A 239 -10.96 -15.32 -3.90
N LEU A 240 -12.08 -15.00 -3.26
CA LEU A 240 -12.84 -13.78 -3.54
C LEU A 240 -12.08 -12.54 -3.07
N TYR A 241 -11.36 -12.58 -1.94
CA TYR A 241 -10.47 -11.48 -1.53
C TYR A 241 -9.30 -11.28 -2.52
N GLU A 242 -8.69 -12.36 -3.01
CA GLU A 242 -7.67 -12.28 -4.06
C GLU A 242 -8.23 -11.65 -5.35
N GLU A 243 -9.45 -12.02 -5.75
CA GLU A 243 -10.14 -11.43 -6.89
C GLU A 243 -10.45 -9.94 -6.69
N ALA A 244 -10.92 -9.55 -5.50
CA ALA A 244 -11.19 -8.16 -5.16
C ALA A 244 -9.94 -7.29 -5.25
N GLU A 245 -8.80 -7.80 -4.80
CA GLU A 245 -7.52 -7.11 -4.93
C GLU A 245 -7.15 -6.88 -6.41
N ASN A 246 -7.31 -7.92 -7.24
CA ASN A 246 -7.09 -7.81 -8.69
C ASN A 246 -8.04 -6.80 -9.35
N VAL A 247 -9.30 -6.73 -8.90
CA VAL A 247 -10.25 -5.71 -9.35
C VAL A 247 -9.74 -4.32 -9.00
N LEU A 248 -9.31 -4.07 -7.76
CA LEU A 248 -8.82 -2.76 -7.33
C LEU A 248 -7.51 -2.32 -8.01
N LEU A 249 -6.68 -3.28 -8.44
CA LEU A 249 -5.43 -3.01 -9.17
C LEU A 249 -5.65 -2.72 -10.66
N ARG A 250 -6.81 -3.08 -11.21
CA ARG A 250 -7.09 -2.90 -12.63
C ARG A 250 -7.24 -1.40 -12.95
N LYS A 251 -6.57 -0.95 -14.01
CA LYS A 251 -6.75 0.40 -14.56
C LYS A 251 -8.18 0.51 -15.11
N ILE A 252 -8.98 1.38 -14.52
CA ILE A 252 -10.36 1.64 -14.94
C ILE A 252 -10.41 2.67 -16.09
N SER A 253 -11.25 2.40 -17.09
CA SER A 253 -11.66 3.40 -18.08
C SER A 253 -12.70 4.35 -17.46
N LYS A 254 -12.91 5.52 -18.08
CA LYS A 254 -13.91 6.50 -17.60
C LYS A 254 -15.35 5.95 -17.56
N SER A 255 -15.64 4.91 -18.34
CA SER A 255 -16.96 4.26 -18.41
C SER A 255 -17.17 3.19 -17.33
N LEU A 256 -16.16 2.85 -16.53
CA LEU A 256 -16.27 1.84 -15.49
C LEU A 256 -16.35 2.52 -14.12
N LYS A 257 -17.38 2.17 -13.36
CA LYS A 257 -17.55 2.58 -11.96
C LYS A 257 -17.26 1.40 -11.04
N LEU A 258 -16.43 1.63 -10.02
CA LEU A 258 -16.18 0.66 -8.96
C LEU A 258 -17.36 0.67 -7.97
N ILE A 259 -17.95 -0.50 -7.73
CA ILE A 259 -18.85 -0.76 -6.61
C ILE A 259 -18.06 -1.52 -5.55
N PHE A 260 -17.97 -0.91 -4.37
CA PHE A 260 -17.16 -1.42 -3.28
C PHE A 260 -17.90 -1.28 -1.95
N SER A 261 -18.19 -2.41 -1.29
CA SER A 261 -18.98 -2.43 -0.06
C SER A 261 -18.65 -3.61 0.84
N PHE A 262 -18.95 -3.43 2.13
CA PHE A 262 -18.76 -4.41 3.18
C PHE A 262 -20.09 -4.67 3.90
N ASP A 263 -20.17 -5.79 4.60
CA ASP A 263 -21.28 -6.06 5.52
C ASP A 263 -21.14 -5.25 6.82
N LYS A 264 -22.13 -5.35 7.71
CA LYS A 264 -22.11 -4.69 9.03
C LYS A 264 -20.94 -5.15 9.91
N SER A 265 -20.44 -6.34 9.63
CA SER A 265 -19.33 -7.01 10.30
C SER A 265 -17.96 -6.62 9.72
N GLY A 266 -17.93 -5.80 8.66
CA GLY A 266 -16.73 -5.39 7.95
C GLY A 266 -16.14 -6.46 7.02
N LEU A 267 -16.87 -7.49 6.62
CA LEU A 267 -16.49 -8.49 5.62
C LEU A 267 -16.86 -8.01 4.21
N LEU A 268 -16.05 -8.37 3.21
CA LEU A 268 -16.25 -7.99 1.82
C LEU A 268 -17.58 -8.52 1.26
N LEU A 269 -18.41 -7.62 0.73
CA LEU A 269 -19.60 -7.99 -0.05
C LEU A 269 -19.38 -7.74 -1.54
N LYS A 270 -18.88 -6.56 -1.91
CA LYS A 270 -18.76 -6.16 -3.32
C LYS A 270 -17.41 -5.55 -3.59
N ALA A 271 -16.80 -5.98 -4.68
CA ALA A 271 -15.64 -5.35 -5.31
C ALA A 271 -15.70 -5.68 -6.80
N CYS A 272 -16.38 -4.83 -7.55
CA CYS A 272 -16.54 -5.05 -8.98
C CYS A 272 -16.67 -3.76 -9.77
N HIS A 273 -16.40 -3.85 -11.06
CA HIS A 273 -16.67 -2.76 -12.00
C HIS A 273 -17.99 -2.97 -12.69
N VAL A 274 -18.73 -1.88 -12.84
CA VAL A 274 -19.96 -1.81 -13.63
C VAL A 274 -19.75 -0.80 -14.74
N ASP A 275 -20.13 -1.16 -15.97
CA ASP A 275 -20.09 -0.26 -17.11
C ASP A 275 -21.28 0.70 -17.05
N THR A 276 -21.00 1.99 -16.87
CA THR A 276 -22.02 3.04 -16.74
C THR A 276 -22.72 3.34 -18.06
N ARG A 277 -22.25 2.78 -19.18
CA ARG A 277 -22.92 2.90 -20.49
C ARG A 277 -24.09 1.92 -20.62
N VAL A 278 -24.11 0.88 -19.81
CA VAL A 278 -25.22 -0.08 -19.77
C VAL A 278 -26.25 0.44 -18.78
N MET A 279 -27.42 0.85 -19.29
CA MET A 279 -28.49 1.43 -18.48
C MET A 279 -29.27 0.40 -17.67
N ASP A 280 -29.44 -0.81 -18.21
CA ASP A 280 -30.25 -1.86 -17.61
C ASP A 280 -29.41 -3.10 -17.32
N ASP A 281 -29.56 -3.68 -16.13
CA ASP A 281 -28.89 -4.89 -15.66
C ASP A 281 -27.37 -4.95 -15.94
N ALA A 282 -26.69 -3.80 -15.80
CA ALA A 282 -25.27 -3.67 -16.09
C ALA A 282 -24.43 -4.72 -15.31
N PRO A 283 -23.68 -5.59 -16.01
CA PRO A 283 -22.99 -6.70 -15.35
C PRO A 283 -21.88 -6.19 -14.45
N CYS A 284 -21.85 -6.69 -13.23
CA CYS A 284 -20.80 -6.46 -12.26
C CYS A 284 -19.67 -7.47 -12.51
N THR A 285 -18.51 -6.98 -12.96
CA THR A 285 -17.33 -7.81 -13.21
C THR A 285 -16.41 -7.79 -11.99
N GLY A 286 -16.36 -8.88 -11.23
CA GLY A 286 -15.57 -9.03 -10.01
C GLY A 286 -16.34 -9.78 -8.92
N VAL A 287 -16.17 -9.35 -7.67
CA VAL A 287 -16.83 -9.96 -6.50
C VAL A 287 -18.19 -9.31 -6.26
N TYR A 288 -19.23 -10.14 -6.18
CA TYR A 288 -20.59 -9.73 -5.82
C TYR A 288 -21.29 -10.76 -4.95
N ILE A 289 -21.21 -10.55 -3.64
CA ILE A 289 -21.86 -11.34 -2.60
C ILE A 289 -22.92 -10.46 -1.93
N SER A 290 -24.09 -11.04 -1.67
CA SER A 290 -25.20 -10.37 -1.00
C SER A 290 -25.14 -10.53 0.52
N SER A 291 -24.69 -11.68 1.01
CA SER A 291 -24.57 -11.96 2.44
C SER A 291 -23.53 -13.04 2.72
N ILE A 292 -22.98 -12.98 3.94
CA ILE A 292 -22.07 -13.98 4.50
C ILE A 292 -22.63 -14.40 5.85
N GLN A 293 -22.63 -15.70 6.13
CA GLN A 293 -23.00 -16.28 7.42
C GLN A 293 -21.88 -17.19 7.88
N LEU A 294 -21.25 -16.84 9.00
CA LEU A 294 -20.25 -17.71 9.63
C LEU A 294 -20.99 -18.84 10.35
N THR A 295 -20.53 -20.06 10.15
CA THR A 295 -21.00 -21.18 10.96
C THR A 295 -20.13 -21.18 12.22
N GLY A 296 -20.76 -21.17 13.40
CA GLY A 296 -20.01 -21.31 14.65
C GLY A 296 -19.28 -22.65 14.70
N PRO A 297 -18.31 -22.80 15.62
CA PRO A 297 -17.72 -24.10 15.91
C PRO A 297 -18.77 -25.12 16.36
#